data_AF-A0A9K3LA41-F1
#
_entry.id   AF-A0A9K3LA41-F1
#
_cell.length_a   1.000
_cell.length_b   1.000
_cell.length_c   1.000
_cell.angle_alpha   90.00
_cell.angle_beta   90.00
_cell.angle_gamma   90.00
#
_symmetry.space_group_name_H-M   'P 1'
#
loop_
_entity.id
_entity.type
_entity.pdbx_description
1 polymer ?
#
loop_
_entity_poly.entity_id
_entity_poly.type
_entity_poly.pdbx_seq_one_letter_code
_entity_poly.pdbx_strand_id
1 'polypeptide(L)'
;MEDDDNLRRTLGNWDPKQNEKAYSNKLPLKPIRQKAGFREAEGLHYNSRVAVIPPTSLTDKVFPCLRDSFQAFTGLSEISPEDDKVTATRFLHFMKVLSEVVIQDATVIFVEHPNRIHHPLFSSVEVFQSNEFQSYVELMRASLTHATSPYNASLDSWTECPAVYSY
;
A
#
# COMPACT_ATOMS: atom_id res chain seq x y z
N MET A 1 7.39 -46.56 19.92
CA MET A 1 7.15 -45.42 20.84
C MET A 1 7.34 -44.07 20.14
N GLU A 2 7.81 -44.02 18.90
CA GLU A 2 7.84 -42.80 18.05
C GLU A 2 6.53 -42.53 17.29
N ASP A 3 5.69 -43.56 17.10
CA ASP A 3 4.44 -43.41 16.32
C ASP A 3 3.37 -42.56 17.02
N ASP A 4 3.36 -42.52 18.35
CA ASP A 4 2.30 -41.85 19.13
C ASP A 4 2.48 -40.31 19.17
N ASP A 5 3.72 -39.83 19.14
CA ASP A 5 4.04 -38.40 19.10
C ASP A 5 3.83 -37.77 17.73
N ASN A 6 3.95 -38.55 16.66
CA ASN A 6 3.63 -38.09 15.30
C ASN A 6 2.11 -38.11 15.08
N LEU A 7 1.42 -39.11 15.64
CA LEU A 7 -0.04 -39.23 15.61
C LEU A 7 -0.72 -38.08 16.40
N ARG A 8 -0.20 -37.70 17.58
CA ARG A 8 -0.70 -36.55 18.35
C ARG A 8 -0.53 -35.20 17.64
N ARG A 9 0.58 -35.00 16.91
CA ARG A 9 0.77 -33.80 16.06
C ARG A 9 -0.20 -33.77 14.89
N THR A 10 -0.56 -34.94 14.34
CA THR A 10 -1.45 -35.07 13.19
C THR A 10 -2.93 -34.97 13.58
N LEU A 11 -3.32 -35.50 14.75
CA LEU A 11 -4.69 -35.50 15.26
C LEU A 11 -5.12 -34.17 15.91
N GLY A 12 -4.17 -33.28 16.22
CA GLY A 12 -4.44 -31.92 16.70
C GLY A 12 -4.56 -30.86 15.59
N ASN A 13 -4.32 -31.23 14.33
CA ASN A 13 -4.18 -30.28 13.22
C ASN A 13 -5.41 -30.30 12.33
N TRP A 14 -6.06 -29.13 12.19
CA TRP A 14 -7.04 -28.84 11.14
C TRP A 14 -6.64 -29.48 9.81
N ASP A 15 -7.64 -29.96 9.05
CA ASP A 15 -7.45 -30.39 7.66
C ASP A 15 -6.60 -29.32 6.94
N PRO A 16 -5.43 -29.67 6.38
CA PRO A 16 -4.58 -28.74 5.64
C PRO A 16 -5.36 -27.99 4.55
N LYS A 17 -6.39 -28.62 3.97
CA LYS A 17 -7.30 -27.98 3.01
C LYS A 17 -8.19 -26.94 3.67
N GLN A 18 -8.58 -27.14 4.93
CA GLN A 18 -9.33 -26.16 5.71
C GLN A 18 -8.42 -25.00 6.13
N ASN A 19 -7.14 -25.23 6.40
CA ASN A 19 -6.15 -24.17 6.58
C ASN A 19 -5.94 -23.38 5.27
N GLU A 20 -5.73 -24.04 4.14
CA GLU A 20 -5.61 -23.37 2.83
C GLU A 20 -6.90 -22.66 2.39
N LYS A 21 -8.08 -23.11 2.83
CA LYS A 21 -9.39 -22.55 2.47
C LYS A 21 -9.86 -21.46 3.44
N ALA A 22 -9.56 -21.56 4.73
CA ALA A 22 -9.98 -20.61 5.77
C ALA A 22 -8.87 -19.63 6.19
N TYR A 23 -7.60 -20.02 6.05
CA TYR A 23 -6.38 -19.26 6.40
C TYR A 23 -5.46 -19.06 5.20
N SER A 24 -6.00 -19.15 3.98
CA SER A 24 -5.23 -18.89 2.77
C SER A 24 -4.47 -17.57 2.87
N ASN A 25 -3.14 -17.65 2.79
CA ASN A 25 -2.25 -16.49 2.59
C ASN A 25 -2.57 -15.72 1.29
N LYS A 26 -3.44 -16.29 0.45
CA LYS A 26 -3.96 -15.73 -0.80
C LYS A 26 -5.43 -15.36 -0.61
N LEU A 27 -5.69 -14.42 0.30
CA LEU A 27 -7.00 -13.79 0.35
C LEU A 27 -7.34 -13.29 -1.07
N PRO A 28 -8.50 -13.66 -1.63
CA PRO A 28 -8.82 -13.29 -2.99
C PRO A 28 -8.96 -11.76 -3.05
N LEU A 29 -8.16 -11.13 -3.93
CA LEU A 29 -8.08 -9.66 -4.01
C LEU A 29 -9.44 -9.02 -4.31
N LYS A 30 -10.27 -9.66 -5.14
CA LYS A 30 -11.59 -9.15 -5.50
C LYS A 30 -12.51 -8.99 -4.27
N PRO A 31 -12.74 -10.04 -3.43
CA PRO A 31 -13.45 -9.89 -2.16
C PRO A 31 -12.83 -8.89 -1.17
N ILE A 32 -11.50 -8.81 -1.07
CA ILE A 32 -10.85 -7.81 -0.20
C ILE A 32 -11.20 -6.39 -0.67
N ARG A 33 -11.06 -6.13 -1.97
CA ARG A 33 -11.32 -4.81 -2.55
C ARG A 33 -12.79 -4.42 -2.44
N GLN A 34 -13.69 -5.36 -2.68
CA GLN A 34 -15.13 -5.16 -2.48
C GLN A 34 -15.45 -4.82 -1.01
N LYS A 35 -14.85 -5.54 -0.05
CA LYS A 35 -14.99 -5.23 1.39
C LYS A 35 -14.37 -3.89 1.77
N ALA A 36 -13.28 -3.48 1.12
CA ALA A 36 -12.64 -2.18 1.30
C ALA A 36 -13.41 -1.02 0.64
N GLY A 37 -14.52 -1.29 -0.05
CA GLY A 37 -15.39 -0.28 -0.67
C GLY A 37 -15.18 -0.06 -2.17
N PHE A 38 -14.22 -0.75 -2.80
CA PHE A 38 -13.98 -0.65 -4.24
C PHE A 38 -15.01 -1.50 -5.00
N ARG A 39 -16.11 -0.87 -5.42
CA ARG A 39 -17.24 -1.54 -6.12
C ARG A 39 -17.26 -1.32 -7.64
N GLU A 40 -16.56 -0.29 -8.12
CA GLU A 40 -16.48 0.06 -9.54
C GLU A 40 -15.47 -0.82 -10.29
N ALA A 41 -15.60 -0.93 -11.62
CA ALA A 41 -14.66 -1.63 -12.51
C ALA A 41 -14.21 -3.02 -12.00
N GLU A 42 -15.15 -3.83 -11.49
CA GLU A 42 -14.88 -5.13 -10.87
C GLU A 42 -13.95 -5.13 -9.64
N GLY A 43 -13.89 -4.01 -8.92
CA GLY A 43 -12.96 -3.79 -7.83
C GLY A 43 -11.57 -3.38 -8.30
N LEU A 44 -11.43 -2.88 -9.53
CA LEU A 44 -10.25 -2.11 -9.93
C LEU A 44 -10.40 -0.68 -9.41
N HIS A 45 -9.30 -0.12 -8.90
CA HIS A 45 -9.26 1.25 -8.41
C HIS A 45 -7.97 1.91 -8.88
N TYR A 46 -8.09 3.09 -9.46
CA TYR A 46 -6.96 3.93 -9.80
C TYR A 46 -6.70 4.89 -8.65
N ASN A 47 -5.50 4.78 -8.05
CA ASN A 47 -5.09 5.65 -6.97
C ASN A 47 -4.12 6.72 -7.48
N SER A 48 -4.64 7.90 -7.76
CA SER A 48 -3.87 9.04 -8.30
C SER A 48 -2.74 9.49 -7.37
N ARG A 49 -2.86 9.30 -6.06
CA ARG A 49 -1.83 9.72 -5.09
C ARG A 49 -0.52 8.95 -5.19
N VAL A 50 -0.53 7.79 -5.84
CA VAL A 50 0.67 6.96 -6.04
C VAL A 50 1.47 7.41 -7.27
N ALA A 51 0.90 8.30 -8.10
CA ALA A 51 1.57 8.79 -9.31
C ALA A 51 2.84 9.63 -9.01
N VAL A 52 2.90 10.27 -7.83
CA VAL A 52 4.06 11.07 -7.40
C VAL A 52 4.76 10.39 -6.24
N ILE A 53 6.00 9.95 -6.45
CA ILE A 53 6.81 9.28 -5.43
C ILE A 53 7.34 10.34 -4.44
N PRO A 54 7.14 10.18 -3.12
CA PRO A 54 7.67 11.12 -2.14
C PRO A 54 9.20 11.03 -2.02
N PRO A 55 9.91 12.16 -1.81
CA PRO A 55 11.34 12.18 -1.51
C PRO A 55 11.67 11.35 -0.26
N THR A 56 12.78 10.60 -0.30
CA THR A 56 13.20 9.74 0.82
C THR A 56 13.50 10.56 2.09
N SER A 57 14.02 11.77 1.91
CA SER A 57 14.24 12.78 2.96
C SER A 57 12.98 13.16 3.74
N LEU A 58 11.79 13.06 3.15
CA LEU A 58 10.51 13.21 3.85
C LEU A 58 10.07 11.92 4.53
N THR A 59 10.14 10.79 3.82
CA THR A 59 9.65 9.50 4.34
C THR A 59 10.45 9.01 5.54
N ASP A 60 11.74 9.35 5.61
CA ASP A 60 12.60 9.02 6.76
C ASP A 60 12.24 9.80 8.03
N LYS A 61 11.60 10.97 7.89
CA LYS A 61 11.21 11.82 9.02
C LYS A 61 9.86 11.44 9.63
N VAL A 62 9.09 10.57 8.97
CA VAL A 62 7.78 10.11 9.47
C VAL A 62 7.93 9.24 10.72
N PHE A 63 8.90 8.32 10.69
CA PHE A 63 9.20 7.39 11.78
C PHE A 63 10.69 7.53 12.16
N PRO A 64 11.05 8.42 13.10
CA PRO A 64 12.45 8.81 13.35
C PRO A 64 13.43 7.66 13.63
N CYS A 65 12.98 6.57 14.24
CA CYS A 65 13.83 5.40 14.56
C CYS A 65 13.85 4.33 13.47
N LEU A 66 13.05 4.45 12.41
CA LEU A 66 12.86 3.40 11.42
C LEU A 66 14.13 3.15 10.61
N ARG A 67 14.83 4.22 10.20
CA ARG A 67 16.07 4.11 9.43
C ARG A 67 17.14 3.34 10.19
N ASP A 68 17.39 3.74 11.43
CA ASP A 68 18.41 3.11 12.28
C ASP A 68 18.04 1.67 12.62
N SER A 69 16.75 1.41 12.92
CA SER A 69 16.23 0.06 13.16
C SER A 69 16.39 -0.80 11.91
N PHE A 70 16.04 -0.29 10.73
CA PHE A 70 16.18 -1.02 9.47
C PHE A 70 17.64 -1.39 9.22
N GLN A 71 18.57 -0.44 9.36
CA GLN A 71 20.00 -0.69 9.17
C GLN A 71 20.56 -1.69 10.19
N ALA A 72 20.17 -1.60 11.46
CA ALA A 72 20.60 -2.56 12.48
C ALA A 72 20.15 -4.00 12.16
N PHE A 73 18.96 -4.17 11.58
CA PHE A 73 18.43 -5.48 11.22
C PHE A 73 18.98 -6.01 9.88
N THR A 74 19.29 -5.14 8.91
CA THR A 74 19.79 -5.57 7.58
C THR A 74 21.32 -5.57 7.46
N GLY A 75 22.04 -4.81 8.30
CA GLY A 75 23.50 -4.72 8.28
C GLY A 75 24.22 -5.90 8.93
N LEU A 76 23.47 -6.79 9.59
CA LEU A 76 23.97 -8.06 10.12
C LEU A 76 23.94 -9.13 9.01
N SER A 77 24.84 -9.00 8.03
CA SER A 77 25.03 -10.01 6.99
C SER A 77 25.59 -11.31 7.58
N GLU A 78 24.68 -12.27 7.78
CA GLU A 78 24.77 -13.71 7.49
C GLU A 78 23.58 -14.36 8.19
N ILE A 79 22.39 -14.11 7.63
CA ILE A 79 21.14 -14.66 8.13
C ILE A 79 21.16 -16.15 7.79
N SER A 80 21.52 -16.97 8.78
CA SER A 80 21.25 -18.41 8.75
C SER A 80 19.75 -18.61 8.47
N PRO A 81 19.34 -19.59 7.64
CA PRO A 81 17.94 -19.85 7.34
C PRO A 81 17.05 -20.14 8.57
N GLU A 82 17.64 -20.27 9.77
CA GLU A 82 16.96 -20.44 11.07
C GLU A 82 16.64 -19.12 11.82
N ASP A 83 16.93 -17.94 11.24
CA ASP A 83 16.89 -16.68 11.98
C ASP A 83 15.48 -16.17 12.36
N ASP A 84 15.26 -15.99 13.66
CA ASP A 84 14.10 -15.35 14.34
C ASP A 84 13.75 -13.92 13.86
N LYS A 85 14.48 -13.39 12.89
CA LYS A 85 14.41 -11.97 12.47
C LYS A 85 13.49 -11.73 11.26
N VAL A 86 12.97 -12.79 10.62
CA VAL A 86 12.13 -12.64 9.41
C VAL A 86 10.93 -11.72 9.67
N THR A 87 10.21 -11.93 10.77
CA THR A 87 9.03 -11.11 11.12
C THR A 87 9.41 -9.64 11.35
N ALA A 88 10.49 -9.38 12.09
CA ALA A 88 10.98 -8.03 12.35
C ALA A 88 11.38 -7.33 11.04
N THR A 89 12.13 -8.01 10.17
CA THR A 89 12.51 -7.48 8.86
C THR A 89 11.28 -7.16 8.00
N ARG A 90 10.28 -8.05 7.96
CA ARG A 90 9.03 -7.80 7.22
C ARG A 90 8.25 -6.63 7.79
N PHE A 91 8.19 -6.49 9.11
CA PHE A 91 7.57 -5.34 9.78
C PHE A 91 8.29 -4.04 9.42
N LEU A 92 9.61 -4.00 9.46
CA LEU A 92 10.38 -2.80 9.11
C LEU A 92 10.22 -2.42 7.64
N HIS A 93 10.13 -3.39 6.73
CA HIS A 93 9.75 -3.15 5.33
C HIS A 93 8.34 -2.57 5.21
N PHE A 94 7.37 -3.12 5.94
CA PHE A 94 6.01 -2.60 5.97
C PHE A 94 5.96 -1.15 6.47
N MET A 95 6.70 -0.83 7.54
CA MET A 95 6.75 0.54 8.08
C MET A 95 7.37 1.55 7.10
N LYS A 96 8.32 1.12 6.25
CA LYS A 96 8.84 1.96 5.15
C LYS A 96 7.78 2.26 4.09
N VAL A 97 7.04 1.24 3.66
CA VAL A 97 5.93 1.45 2.71
C VAL A 97 4.86 2.34 3.34
N LEU A 98 4.60 2.17 4.64
CA LEU A 98 3.63 2.98 5.35
C LEU A 98 4.05 4.45 5.46
N SER A 99 5.35 4.76 5.59
CA SER A 99 5.79 6.17 5.63
C SER A 99 5.55 6.89 4.31
N GLU A 100 5.72 6.21 3.18
CA GLU A 100 5.35 6.74 1.86
C GLU A 100 3.85 7.06 1.79
N VAL A 101 3.01 6.11 2.22
CA VAL A 101 1.54 6.29 2.25
C VAL A 101 1.14 7.45 3.16
N VAL A 102 1.77 7.60 4.33
CA VAL A 102 1.48 8.72 5.25
C VAL A 102 1.76 10.06 4.59
N ILE A 103 2.90 10.20 3.90
CA ILE A 103 3.24 11.45 3.21
C ILE A 103 2.26 11.71 2.06
N GLN A 104 1.98 10.72 1.22
CA GLN A 104 1.02 10.84 0.12
C GLN A 104 -0.38 11.25 0.62
N ASP A 105 -0.89 10.59 1.66
CA ASP A 105 -2.23 10.83 2.19
C ASP A 105 -2.32 12.18 2.89
N ALA A 106 -1.29 12.57 3.65
CA ALA A 106 -1.19 13.91 4.22
C ALA A 106 -1.24 14.98 3.13
N THR A 107 -0.51 14.78 2.03
CA THR A 107 -0.51 15.73 0.92
C THR A 107 -1.87 15.82 0.24
N VAL A 108 -2.55 14.69 0.00
CA VAL A 108 -3.92 14.69 -0.53
C VAL A 108 -4.87 15.47 0.39
N ILE A 109 -4.75 15.32 1.71
CA ILE A 109 -5.54 16.11 2.67
C ILE A 109 -5.28 17.62 2.51
N PHE A 110 -4.02 18.03 2.32
CA PHE A 110 -3.68 19.44 2.08
C PHE A 110 -4.29 19.98 0.78
N VAL A 111 -4.43 19.15 -0.25
CA VAL A 111 -4.97 19.56 -1.56
C VAL A 111 -6.50 19.55 -1.57
N GLU A 112 -7.11 18.42 -1.21
CA GLU A 112 -8.56 18.19 -1.38
C GLU A 112 -9.37 18.62 -0.15
N HIS A 113 -8.73 18.73 1.02
CA HIS A 113 -9.41 18.99 2.29
C HIS A 113 -8.70 20.06 3.13
N PRO A 114 -8.55 21.30 2.61
CA PRO A 114 -7.82 22.38 3.30
C PRO A 114 -8.37 22.67 4.70
N ASN A 115 -9.67 22.46 4.94
CA ASN A 115 -10.29 22.64 6.27
C ASN A 115 -9.73 21.69 7.35
N ARG A 116 -9.06 20.59 6.96
CA ARG A 116 -8.53 19.57 7.88
C ARG A 116 -7.06 19.80 8.24
N ILE A 117 -6.37 20.74 7.61
CA ILE A 117 -4.94 20.99 7.85
C ILE A 117 -4.66 21.59 9.23
N HIS A 118 -5.68 22.13 9.90
CA HIS A 118 -5.57 22.66 11.27
C HIS A 118 -5.51 21.56 12.35
N HIS A 119 -5.59 20.28 11.96
CA HIS A 119 -5.48 19.18 12.91
C HIS A 119 -4.09 19.18 13.59
N PRO A 120 -4.01 18.91 14.92
CA PRO A 120 -2.75 18.94 15.67
C PRO A 120 -1.61 18.12 15.06
N LEU A 121 -1.95 17.02 14.38
CA LEU A 121 -0.99 16.21 13.61
C LEU A 121 -0.09 17.05 12.71
N PHE A 122 -0.65 18.00 11.96
CA PHE A 122 0.08 18.80 10.98
C PHE A 122 0.84 19.98 11.61
N SER A 123 0.46 20.37 12.83
CA SER A 123 1.19 21.38 13.61
C SER A 123 2.21 20.80 14.59
N SER A 124 2.15 19.51 14.91
CA SER A 124 3.02 18.89 15.92
C SER A 124 4.11 18.00 15.32
N VAL A 125 3.93 17.51 14.09
CA VAL A 125 4.94 16.69 13.41
C VAL A 125 5.72 17.57 12.44
N GLU A 126 7.02 17.73 12.70
CA GLU A 126 7.92 18.64 11.98
C GLU A 126 7.96 18.40 10.46
N VAL A 127 7.84 17.13 10.03
CA VAL A 127 7.90 16.78 8.60
C VAL A 127 6.87 17.57 7.77
N PHE A 128 5.67 17.80 8.31
CA PHE A 128 4.59 18.50 7.62
C PHE A 128 4.75 20.02 7.59
N GLN A 129 5.68 20.56 8.40
CA GLN A 129 6.02 21.99 8.42
C GLN A 129 7.20 22.32 7.50
N SER A 130 7.88 21.31 6.98
CA SER A 130 9.07 21.52 6.16
C SER A 130 8.76 22.11 4.78
N ASN A 131 9.65 22.95 4.27
CA ASN A 131 9.56 23.51 2.91
C ASN A 131 9.54 22.42 1.82
N GLU A 132 10.24 21.32 2.09
CA GLU A 132 10.28 20.14 1.22
C GLU A 132 8.90 19.49 1.12
N PHE A 133 8.17 19.35 2.24
CA PHE A 133 6.80 18.86 2.23
C PHE A 133 5.87 19.80 1.47
N GLN A 134 5.97 21.12 1.67
CA GLN A 134 5.18 22.09 0.90
C GLN A 134 5.45 22.02 -0.61
N SER A 135 6.71 21.79 -0.99
CA SER A 135 7.08 21.61 -2.41
C SER A 135 6.47 20.34 -2.99
N TYR A 136 6.44 19.25 -2.21
CA TYR A 136 5.75 18.02 -2.57
C TYR A 136 4.23 18.18 -2.67
N VAL A 137 3.63 19.04 -1.83
CA VAL A 137 2.20 19.40 -1.93
C VAL A 137 1.86 20.04 -3.27
N GLU A 138 2.69 20.96 -3.75
CA GLU A 138 2.49 21.58 -5.07
C GLU A 138 2.61 20.58 -6.20
N LEU A 139 3.59 19.66 -6.14
CA LEU A 139 3.76 18.59 -7.13
C LEU A 139 2.53 17.66 -7.17
N MET A 140 2.03 17.24 -6.00
CA MET A 140 0.85 16.38 -5.92
C MET A 140 -0.40 17.11 -6.41
N ARG A 141 -0.57 18.40 -6.11
CA ARG A 141 -1.70 19.20 -6.61
C ARG A 141 -1.74 19.21 -8.14
N ALA A 142 -0.59 19.41 -8.78
CA ALA A 142 -0.49 19.34 -10.24
C ALA A 142 -0.88 17.95 -10.76
N SER A 143 -0.42 16.87 -10.11
CA SER A 143 -0.76 15.50 -10.50
C SER A 143 -2.25 15.19 -10.35
N LEU A 144 -2.87 15.56 -9.24
CA LEU A 144 -4.29 15.31 -8.96
C LEU A 144 -5.20 16.06 -9.94
N THR A 145 -4.86 17.29 -10.31
CA THR A 145 -5.67 18.11 -11.23
C THR A 145 -5.77 17.47 -12.63
N HIS A 146 -4.74 16.73 -13.06
CA HIS A 146 -4.69 16.06 -14.36
C HIS A 146 -5.00 14.55 -14.28
N ALA A 147 -5.31 14.03 -13.10
CA ALA A 147 -5.53 12.61 -12.90
C ALA A 147 -6.88 12.17 -13.51
N THR A 148 -6.84 11.54 -14.68
CA THR A 148 -7.99 10.83 -15.25
C THR A 148 -7.79 9.34 -15.02
N SER A 149 -8.78 8.66 -14.43
CA SER A 149 -8.74 7.21 -14.28
C SER A 149 -8.61 6.55 -15.67
N PRO A 150 -7.65 5.64 -15.88
CA PRO A 150 -7.53 4.92 -17.16
C PRO A 150 -8.75 4.04 -17.46
N TYR A 151 -9.58 3.76 -16.44
CA TYR A 151 -10.85 3.04 -16.57
C TYR A 151 -12.03 3.95 -16.98
N ASN A 152 -11.85 5.28 -16.92
CA ASN A 152 -12.85 6.26 -17.34
C ASN A 152 -12.67 6.71 -18.79
N ALA A 153 -11.62 6.26 -19.49
CA ALA A 153 -11.53 6.41 -20.94
C ALA A 153 -12.63 5.56 -21.56
N SER A 154 -13.76 6.19 -21.92
CA SER A 154 -14.96 5.48 -22.32
C SER A 154 -14.73 4.64 -23.58
N LEU A 155 -15.49 3.55 -23.63
CA LEU A 155 -15.70 2.67 -24.77
C LEU A 155 -16.29 3.40 -26.01
N ASP A 156 -16.49 4.72 -25.96
CA ASP A 156 -17.12 5.52 -27.02
C ASP A 156 -16.22 5.72 -28.24
N SER A 157 -14.95 5.34 -28.17
CA SER A 157 -14.05 5.36 -29.34
C SER A 157 -14.27 4.20 -30.33
N TRP A 158 -15.15 3.23 -30.02
CA TRP A 158 -15.41 2.06 -30.87
C TRP A 158 -16.76 2.11 -31.61
N THR A 159 -17.59 3.14 -31.45
CA THR A 159 -18.94 3.19 -32.08
C THR A 159 -18.99 3.86 -33.45
N GLU A 160 -17.86 4.28 -34.03
CA GLU A 160 -17.82 4.89 -35.37
C GLU A 160 -16.96 4.07 -36.36
N CYS A 161 -17.37 2.83 -36.63
CA CYS A 161 -17.02 2.19 -37.90
C CYS A 161 -18.22 2.37 -38.85
N PRO A 162 -18.14 3.24 -39.88
CA PRO A 162 -19.21 3.32 -40.87
C PRO A 162 -19.26 1.98 -41.62
N ALA A 163 -20.38 1.27 -41.50
CA ALA A 163 -20.67 0.12 -42.32
C ALA A 163 -20.78 0.57 -43.78
N VAL A 164 -19.71 0.38 -44.55
CA VAL A 164 -19.74 0.52 -46.00
C VAL A 164 -20.48 -0.70 -46.55
N TYR A 165 -21.79 -0.56 -46.72
CA TYR A 165 -22.56 -1.47 -47.57
C TYR A 165 -22.43 -1.01 -49.02
N SER A 166 -21.62 -1.72 -49.80
CA SER A 166 -21.67 -1.66 -51.26
C SER A 166 -22.58 -2.78 -51.77
N TYR A 167 -23.64 -2.40 -52.48
CA TYR A 167 -24.45 -3.28 -53.32
C TYR A 167 -23.71 -3.64 -54.61
#